data_AF-A0A417HR20-F1
#
_entry.id   AF-A0A417HR20-F1
#
_cell.length_a   1.000
_cell.length_b   1.000
_cell.length_c   1.000
_cell.angle_alpha   90.00
_cell.angle_beta   90.00
_cell.angle_gamma   90.00
#
_symmetry.space_group_name_H-M   'P 1'
#
loop_
_entity.id
_entity.type
_entity.pdbx_description
1 polymer ?
#
loop_
_entity_poly.entity_id
_entity_poly.type
_entity_poly.pdbx_seq_one_letter_code
_entity_poly.pdbx_strand_id
1 'polypeptide(L)'
;MRRQEAVDRRIPISAPPGKKCAGPAGSLRRKPMKNKVCAVCLSLALLFAGGCWDYQELNTLTIVSGMALDVNPEGQTLFTAELAHVESGQKDVESRLVEGEGPSCIAASRVAAGNTGRRLYLGHTQTVAVSAALARNGMEQVLDYLSRQHDMPLSLALVVSREDTAAKLLKTPPVTEILVGYEIAMRASEEGQQGPYMPFYQFYSEVQEKGIDPYLPAVAAGEEGTLSQGAALFQESRLVGFLDEEETDTLLMLRGKKPSGAITVLRSQEEGGNVTFTLDTCRLTLHTALTPQGQVQGTLSLRAEVMVSELEGDQPLLSQEGHRQLESLCSAELTQRGQALLQKLQKEFACDPLGLGLDLSRRQPTEWEQIKDQWYTFFSQADLDLSVQVQVTGTGRMYLPAARAN
;
A
#
# COMPACT_ATOMS: atom_id res chain seq x y z
N MET A 1 0.37 -51.53 32.14
CA MET A 1 0.19 -51.94 33.56
C MET A 1 -0.79 -50.96 34.21
N ARG A 2 -1.97 -51.47 34.62
CA ARG A 2 -3.07 -50.96 35.51
C ARG A 2 -3.13 -49.47 35.92
N ARG A 3 -4.22 -48.75 35.56
CA ARG A 3 -5.46 -48.41 36.35
C ARG A 3 -5.22 -47.42 37.51
N GLN A 4 -5.75 -46.19 37.51
CA GLN A 4 -7.15 -45.75 37.68
C GLN A 4 -7.64 -45.93 39.13
N GLU A 5 -7.97 -44.83 39.84
CA GLU A 5 -9.24 -44.58 40.58
C GLU A 5 -9.13 -43.45 41.63
N ALA A 6 -10.10 -42.54 41.56
CA ALA A 6 -10.57 -41.71 42.66
C ALA A 6 -11.37 -42.57 43.65
N VAL A 7 -11.53 -42.16 44.93
CA VAL A 7 -12.77 -42.33 45.71
C VAL A 7 -12.75 -41.49 47.00
N ASP A 8 -13.86 -40.78 47.15
CA ASP A 8 -14.47 -40.06 48.27
C ASP A 8 -14.85 -40.97 49.46
N ARG A 9 -14.63 -40.56 50.73
CA ARG A 9 -15.39 -41.11 51.89
C ARG A 9 -15.57 -40.12 53.05
N ARG A 10 -16.81 -40.10 53.53
CA ARG A 10 -17.48 -39.32 54.58
C ARG A 10 -17.30 -39.87 56.01
N ILE A 11 -17.28 -38.94 56.99
CA ILE A 11 -17.93 -38.86 58.35
C ILE A 11 -17.69 -40.02 59.37
N PRO A 12 -17.46 -39.75 60.68
CA PRO A 12 -18.57 -39.69 61.67
C PRO A 12 -18.48 -38.58 62.75
N ILE A 13 -19.65 -38.31 63.31
CA ILE A 13 -20.06 -37.37 64.37
C ILE A 13 -19.83 -38.01 65.76
N SER A 14 -19.42 -37.23 66.79
CA SER A 14 -19.94 -37.37 68.17
C SER A 14 -19.63 -36.15 69.04
N ALA A 15 -20.59 -35.80 69.91
CA ALA A 15 -20.60 -34.63 70.79
C ALA A 15 -20.23 -34.97 72.24
N PRO A 16 -19.95 -33.97 73.11
CA PRO A 16 -20.20 -34.08 74.54
C PRO A 16 -21.23 -33.03 75.06
N PRO A 17 -21.74 -33.19 76.30
CA PRO A 17 -23.12 -32.85 76.63
C PRO A 17 -23.31 -31.56 77.47
N GLY A 18 -24.51 -31.00 77.35
CA GLY A 18 -25.40 -30.64 78.47
C GLY A 18 -25.12 -29.35 79.27
N LYS A 19 -26.02 -28.37 79.15
CA LYS A 19 -27.00 -27.97 80.20
C LYS A 19 -27.86 -26.80 79.75
N LYS A 20 -29.17 -26.90 80.04
CA LYS A 20 -30.21 -25.87 79.87
C LYS A 20 -30.01 -24.73 80.87
N CYS A 21 -30.34 -23.49 80.50
CA CYS A 21 -31.07 -22.53 81.35
C CYS A 21 -31.62 -21.34 80.54
N ALA A 22 -32.69 -20.76 81.08
CA ALA A 22 -33.67 -19.80 80.54
C ALA A 22 -33.17 -18.48 79.88
N GLY A 23 -34.06 -17.85 79.09
CA GLY A 23 -33.87 -16.58 78.33
C GLY A 23 -33.84 -15.29 79.17
N PRO A 24 -34.23 -14.08 78.66
CA PRO A 24 -34.91 -13.77 77.40
C PRO A 24 -34.29 -12.63 76.54
N ALA A 25 -34.83 -12.53 75.32
CA ALA A 25 -35.01 -11.38 74.42
C ALA A 25 -34.23 -10.06 74.64
N GLY A 26 -33.43 -9.70 73.62
CA GLY A 26 -33.00 -8.34 73.34
C GLY A 26 -32.85 -8.11 71.83
N SER A 27 -33.81 -7.40 71.22
CA SER A 27 -33.86 -7.10 69.80
C SER A 27 -33.05 -5.83 69.47
N LEU A 28 -31.91 -5.98 68.79
CA LEU A 28 -31.18 -4.85 68.20
C LEU A 28 -31.63 -4.65 66.75
N ARG A 29 -32.51 -3.67 66.55
CA ARG A 29 -32.91 -3.16 65.22
C ARG A 29 -31.69 -2.65 64.44
N ARG A 30 -31.29 -3.34 63.36
CA ARG A 30 -30.39 -2.78 62.34
C ARG A 30 -31.17 -1.77 61.49
N LYS A 31 -30.80 -0.49 61.53
CA LYS A 31 -31.39 0.56 60.68
C LYS A 31 -31.08 0.29 59.18
N PRO A 32 -31.98 0.62 58.25
CA PRO A 32 -31.82 0.35 56.83
C PRO A 32 -30.93 1.43 56.17
N MET A 33 -29.62 1.41 56.43
CA MET A 33 -28.67 2.33 55.75
C MET A 33 -28.16 1.81 54.39
N LYS A 34 -28.37 0.53 54.07
CA LYS A 34 -27.90 -0.05 52.80
C LYS A 34 -28.61 0.54 51.57
N ASN A 35 -29.89 0.87 51.68
CA ASN A 35 -30.67 1.35 50.53
C ASN A 35 -30.30 2.77 50.10
N LYS A 36 -29.87 3.64 51.03
CA LYS A 36 -29.47 5.02 50.72
C LYS A 36 -28.09 5.08 50.07
N VAL A 37 -27.15 4.24 50.50
CA VAL A 37 -25.81 4.15 49.90
C VAL A 37 -25.89 3.53 48.50
N CYS A 38 -26.69 2.47 48.32
CA CYS A 38 -26.92 1.92 46.98
C CYS A 38 -27.59 2.92 46.04
N ALA A 39 -28.55 3.73 46.51
CA ALA A 39 -29.18 4.77 45.69
C ALA A 39 -28.19 5.87 45.28
N VAL A 40 -27.30 6.30 46.18
CA VAL A 40 -26.25 7.28 45.87
C VAL A 40 -25.24 6.70 44.88
N CYS A 41 -24.76 5.47 45.09
CA CYS A 41 -23.83 4.82 44.14
C CYS A 41 -24.46 4.59 42.77
N LEU A 42 -25.75 4.25 42.69
CA LEU A 42 -26.47 4.08 41.43
C LEU A 42 -26.69 5.43 40.73
N SER A 43 -27.00 6.50 41.48
CA SER A 43 -27.09 7.86 40.92
C SER A 43 -25.75 8.39 40.43
N LEU A 44 -24.64 8.03 41.10
CA LEU A 44 -23.29 8.39 40.69
C LEU A 44 -22.86 7.62 39.45
N ALA A 45 -23.21 6.33 39.35
CA ALA A 45 -22.95 5.51 38.15
C ALA A 45 -23.73 6.01 36.92
N LEU A 46 -24.95 6.52 37.10
CA LEU A 46 -25.73 7.13 36.02
C LEU A 46 -25.16 8.47 35.53
N LEU A 47 -24.41 9.20 36.38
CA LEU A 47 -23.70 10.42 35.97
C LEU A 47 -22.45 10.12 35.11
N PHE A 48 -21.89 8.91 35.23
CA PHE A 48 -20.81 8.42 34.36
C PHE A 48 -21.31 7.61 33.16
N ALA A 49 -22.63 7.40 33.04
CA ALA A 49 -23.27 6.78 31.88
C ALA A 49 -23.63 7.83 30.80
N GLY A 50 -22.88 8.94 30.72
CA GLY A 50 -22.91 9.83 29.57
C GLY A 50 -22.51 9.02 28.33
N GLY A 51 -23.50 8.76 27.47
CA GLY A 51 -23.40 7.88 26.32
C GLY A 51 -22.31 8.29 25.33
N CYS A 52 -22.04 7.39 24.39
CA CYS A 52 -21.05 7.54 23.32
C CYS A 52 -21.13 8.94 22.68
N TRP A 53 -20.24 9.83 23.12
CA TRP A 53 -20.15 11.22 22.65
C TRP A 53 -19.87 11.33 21.14
N ASP A 54 -19.48 10.23 20.51
CA ASP A 54 -19.06 10.15 19.12
C ASP A 54 -20.03 9.35 18.22
N TYR A 55 -21.30 9.23 18.63
CA TYR A 55 -22.31 8.60 17.77
C TYR A 55 -22.77 9.56 16.68
N GLN A 56 -22.36 9.32 15.44
CA GLN A 56 -22.90 10.00 14.26
C GLN A 56 -23.92 9.09 13.57
N GLU A 57 -25.11 9.63 13.28
CA GLU A 57 -26.11 8.89 12.52
C GLU A 57 -25.64 8.70 11.07
N LEU A 58 -25.64 7.44 10.59
CA LEU A 58 -25.32 7.07 9.20
C LEU A 58 -26.10 7.88 8.15
N ASN A 59 -27.32 8.32 8.48
CA ASN A 59 -28.19 9.09 7.59
C ASN A 59 -27.72 10.55 7.38
N THR A 60 -26.75 11.04 8.16
CA THR A 60 -26.21 12.41 8.07
C THR A 60 -24.89 12.50 7.30
N LEU A 61 -24.32 11.36 6.94
CA LEU A 61 -23.03 11.25 6.27
C LEU A 61 -23.20 10.90 4.80
N THR A 62 -22.29 11.39 3.98
CA THR A 62 -22.13 10.95 2.60
C THR A 62 -20.79 10.22 2.47
N ILE A 63 -20.84 8.92 2.21
CA ILE A 63 -19.66 8.05 2.17
C ILE A 63 -18.88 8.34 0.89
N VAL A 64 -17.59 8.65 1.03
CA VAL A 64 -16.68 8.88 -0.09
C VAL A 64 -15.83 7.64 -0.35
N SER A 65 -15.90 7.09 -1.56
CA SER A 65 -15.11 5.93 -2.02
C SER A 65 -13.79 6.33 -2.68
N GLY A 66 -13.78 7.44 -3.41
CA GLY A 66 -12.61 7.97 -4.09
C GLY A 66 -12.65 9.48 -4.19
N MET A 67 -11.47 10.10 -4.29
CA MET A 67 -11.38 11.54 -4.55
C MET A 67 -10.29 11.84 -5.57
N ALA A 68 -10.44 12.96 -6.28
CA ALA A 68 -9.46 13.51 -7.18
C ALA A 68 -9.11 14.95 -6.77
N LEU A 69 -7.82 15.25 -6.81
CA LEU A 69 -7.25 16.55 -6.51
C LEU A 69 -6.53 17.08 -7.73
N ASP A 70 -6.96 18.26 -8.17
CA ASP A 70 -6.50 18.94 -9.36
C ASP A 70 -6.11 20.37 -9.05
N VAL A 71 -5.41 21.03 -9.97
CA VAL A 71 -5.08 22.45 -9.90
C VAL A 71 -5.53 23.14 -11.18
N ASN A 72 -6.24 24.26 -11.05
CA ASN A 72 -6.64 25.07 -12.19
C ASN A 72 -5.49 26.02 -12.63
N PRO A 73 -5.59 26.68 -13.80
CA PRO A 73 -4.57 27.63 -14.27
C PRO A 73 -4.33 28.84 -13.34
N GLU A 74 -5.27 29.15 -12.45
CA GLU A 74 -5.19 30.23 -11.46
C GLU A 74 -4.52 29.78 -10.15
N GLY A 75 -4.13 28.51 -10.04
CA GLY A 75 -3.50 27.92 -8.86
C GLY A 75 -4.49 27.51 -7.76
N GLN A 76 -5.79 27.49 -8.04
CA GLN A 76 -6.80 27.00 -7.10
C GLN A 76 -6.90 25.47 -7.16
N THR A 77 -7.18 24.86 -6.00
CA THR A 77 -7.44 23.43 -5.90
C THR A 77 -8.85 23.13 -6.41
N LEU A 78 -8.94 22.13 -7.29
CA LEU A 78 -10.18 21.51 -7.68
C LEU A 78 -10.30 20.17 -6.95
N PHE A 79 -11.42 19.95 -6.28
CA PHE A 79 -11.71 18.75 -5.51
C PHE A 79 -12.91 18.05 -6.14
N THR A 80 -12.75 16.77 -6.49
CA THR A 80 -13.86 15.91 -6.92
C THR A 80 -13.94 14.72 -5.97
N ALA A 81 -15.12 14.39 -5.47
CA ALA A 81 -15.36 13.19 -4.66
C ALA A 81 -16.43 12.30 -5.30
N GLU A 82 -16.15 11.00 -5.31
CA GLU A 82 -17.11 9.96 -5.61
C GLU A 82 -17.86 9.56 -4.34
N LEU A 83 -19.18 9.67 -4.39
CA LEU A 83 -20.07 9.35 -3.31
C LEU A 83 -20.73 8.00 -3.57
N ALA A 84 -20.70 7.12 -2.58
CA ALA A 84 -21.54 5.94 -2.55
C ALA A 84 -22.95 6.34 -2.10
N HIS A 85 -23.88 6.41 -3.04
CA HIS A 85 -25.28 6.72 -2.77
C HIS A 85 -26.07 5.42 -2.58
N VAL A 86 -26.74 5.30 -1.43
CA VAL A 86 -27.66 4.20 -1.14
C VAL A 86 -29.01 4.81 -0.82
N GLU A 87 -29.98 4.67 -1.72
CA GLU A 87 -31.35 5.10 -1.44
C GLU A 87 -32.00 4.17 -0.41
N SER A 88 -32.71 4.74 0.56
CA SER A 88 -33.41 3.97 1.58
C SER A 88 -34.48 3.07 0.95
N GLY A 89 -34.25 1.76 0.96
CA GLY A 89 -35.17 0.76 0.41
C GLY A 89 -34.75 0.19 -0.94
N GLN A 90 -33.72 0.75 -1.59
CA GLN A 90 -33.05 0.12 -2.73
C GLN A 90 -31.86 -0.72 -2.27
N LYS A 91 -31.54 -1.77 -3.03
CA LYS A 91 -30.36 -2.64 -2.79
C LYS A 91 -29.14 -2.21 -3.58
N ASP A 92 -29.32 -1.35 -4.59
CA ASP A 92 -28.26 -0.98 -5.52
C ASP A 92 -27.55 0.28 -5.02
N VAL A 93 -26.22 0.26 -5.10
CA VAL A 93 -25.36 1.40 -4.77
C VAL A 93 -25.13 2.17 -6.07
N GLU A 94 -25.39 3.47 -6.07
CA GLU A 94 -25.10 4.34 -7.20
C GLU A 94 -23.90 5.24 -6.92
N SER A 95 -23.08 5.47 -7.94
CA SER A 95 -21.97 6.42 -7.89
C SER A 95 -22.47 7.82 -8.28
N ARG A 96 -22.16 8.83 -7.44
CA ARG A 96 -22.41 10.24 -7.75
C ARG A 96 -21.16 11.05 -7.49
N LEU A 97 -20.81 11.93 -8.43
CA LEU A 97 -19.70 12.87 -8.24
C LEU A 97 -20.19 14.20 -7.65
N VAL A 98 -19.38 14.78 -6.76
CA VAL A 98 -19.50 16.17 -6.33
C VAL A 98 -18.18 16.88 -6.45
N GLU A 99 -18.26 18.16 -6.79
CA GLU A 99 -17.10 18.98 -7.09
C GLU A 99 -17.12 20.25 -6.26
N GLY A 100 -15.94 20.77 -5.98
CA GLY A 100 -15.73 22.04 -5.31
C GLY A 100 -14.38 22.63 -5.66
N GLU A 101 -14.29 23.94 -5.57
CA GLU A 101 -13.11 24.71 -5.93
C GLU A 101 -12.76 25.66 -4.79
N GLY A 102 -11.46 25.88 -4.58
CA GLY A 102 -11.01 26.83 -3.57
C GLY A 102 -9.49 26.94 -3.47
N PRO A 103 -8.99 27.86 -2.64
CA PRO A 103 -7.55 28.11 -2.49
C PRO A 103 -6.79 26.97 -1.79
N SER A 104 -7.49 25.95 -1.30
CA SER A 104 -6.88 24.76 -0.69
C SER A 104 -7.77 23.54 -0.76
N CYS A 105 -7.19 22.35 -0.60
CA CYS A 105 -7.94 21.09 -0.57
C CYS A 105 -9.10 21.10 0.44
N ILE A 106 -8.90 21.68 1.64
CA ILE A 106 -9.96 21.77 2.65
C ILE A 106 -11.05 22.79 2.26
N ALA A 107 -10.69 23.89 1.61
CA ALA A 107 -11.68 24.88 1.14
C ALA A 107 -12.53 24.30 -0.01
N ALA A 108 -11.88 23.68 -0.99
CA ALA A 108 -12.52 23.01 -2.12
C ALA A 108 -13.43 21.85 -1.64
N SER A 109 -12.94 21.02 -0.72
CA SER A 109 -13.71 19.94 -0.06
C SER A 109 -14.97 20.45 0.64
N ARG A 110 -14.89 21.61 1.34
CA ARG A 110 -16.06 22.24 1.98
C ARG A 110 -17.09 22.75 0.98
N VAL A 111 -16.64 23.31 -0.14
CA VAL A 111 -17.54 23.72 -1.24
C VAL A 111 -18.27 22.48 -1.80
N ALA A 112 -17.54 21.39 -2.06
CA ALA A 112 -18.12 20.14 -2.52
C ALA A 112 -19.13 19.56 -1.51
N ALA A 113 -18.82 19.58 -0.21
CA ALA A 113 -19.72 19.15 0.86
C ALA A 113 -20.98 20.04 0.94
N GLY A 114 -20.86 21.35 0.68
CA GLY A 114 -22.01 22.25 0.62
C GLY A 114 -23.04 21.84 -0.43
N ASN A 115 -22.60 21.23 -1.53
CA ASN A 115 -23.45 20.76 -2.63
C ASN A 115 -24.22 19.46 -2.30
N THR A 116 -23.80 18.70 -1.28
CA THR A 116 -24.55 17.52 -0.80
C THR A 116 -25.53 17.84 0.31
N GLY A 117 -25.37 19.00 0.97
CA GLY A 117 -26.08 19.35 2.21
C GLY A 117 -25.68 18.49 3.41
N ARG A 118 -24.63 17.67 3.30
CA ARG A 118 -24.14 16.73 4.31
C ARG A 118 -22.62 16.78 4.42
N ARG A 119 -22.09 16.29 5.55
CA ARG A 119 -20.64 16.14 5.69
C ARG A 119 -20.15 14.95 4.85
N LEU A 120 -19.05 15.15 4.12
CA LEU A 120 -18.33 14.06 3.47
C LEU A 120 -17.63 13.22 4.54
N TYR A 121 -17.89 11.92 4.54
CA TYR A 121 -17.23 10.95 5.41
C TYR A 121 -16.17 10.22 4.62
N LEU A 122 -14.90 10.41 4.99
CA LEU A 122 -13.73 9.95 4.24
C LEU A 122 -13.22 8.59 4.72
N GLY A 123 -13.85 8.00 5.74
CA GLY A 123 -13.41 6.73 6.34
C GLY A 123 -13.53 5.48 5.48
N HIS A 124 -14.14 5.58 4.31
CA HIS A 124 -14.18 4.48 3.32
C HIS A 124 -13.43 4.83 2.03
N THR A 125 -12.69 5.94 2.01
CA THR A 125 -11.93 6.33 0.82
C THR A 125 -10.84 5.29 0.55
N GLN A 126 -10.95 4.63 -0.61
CA GLN A 126 -9.98 3.66 -1.09
C GLN A 126 -8.85 4.33 -1.86
N THR A 127 -9.16 5.42 -2.58
CA THR A 127 -8.23 6.08 -3.49
C THR A 127 -8.27 7.59 -3.38
N VAL A 128 -7.08 8.20 -3.49
CA VAL A 128 -6.90 9.61 -3.79
C VAL A 128 -6.09 9.72 -5.09
N ALA A 129 -6.69 10.27 -6.14
CA ALA A 129 -6.01 10.55 -7.40
C ALA A 129 -5.53 12.00 -7.45
N VAL A 130 -4.33 12.24 -7.95
CA VAL A 130 -3.74 13.57 -8.08
C VAL A 130 -3.28 13.81 -9.51
N SER A 131 -3.59 14.95 -10.13
CA SER A 131 -3.07 15.22 -11.48
C SER A 131 -1.56 15.42 -11.49
N ALA A 132 -0.95 15.08 -12.61
CA ALA A 132 0.46 15.35 -12.85
C ALA A 132 0.79 16.85 -12.70
N ALA A 133 -0.13 17.75 -13.06
CA ALA A 133 0.06 19.19 -12.90
C ALA A 133 0.20 19.60 -11.41
N LEU A 134 -0.70 19.12 -10.55
CA LEU A 134 -0.61 19.37 -9.11
C LEU A 134 0.62 18.70 -8.50
N ALA A 135 0.91 17.45 -8.87
CA ALA A 135 2.06 16.71 -8.36
C ALA A 135 3.42 17.34 -8.74
N ARG A 136 3.54 17.97 -9.92
CA ARG A 136 4.74 18.74 -10.32
C ARG A 136 4.91 20.03 -9.51
N ASN A 137 3.80 20.68 -9.15
CA ASN A 137 3.83 21.87 -8.31
C ASN A 137 4.20 21.58 -6.84
N GLY A 138 4.12 20.31 -6.43
CA GLY A 138 4.47 19.83 -5.09
C GLY A 138 3.25 19.29 -4.36
N MET A 139 3.46 18.17 -3.65
CA MET A 139 2.40 17.45 -2.95
C MET A 139 2.14 17.98 -1.53
N GLU A 140 2.80 19.05 -1.06
CA GLU A 140 2.75 19.47 0.35
C GLU A 140 1.32 19.77 0.82
N GLN A 141 0.54 20.47 -0.01
CA GLN A 141 -0.86 20.80 0.32
C GLN A 141 -1.74 19.55 0.37
N VAL A 142 -1.49 18.58 -0.53
CA VAL A 142 -2.18 17.29 -0.53
C VAL A 142 -1.82 16.53 0.75
N LEU A 143 -0.54 16.39 1.07
CA LEU A 143 -0.06 15.68 2.26
C LEU A 143 -0.57 16.30 3.57
N ASP A 144 -0.59 17.63 3.68
CA ASP A 144 -1.13 18.33 4.86
C ASP A 144 -2.65 18.10 4.99
N TYR A 145 -3.39 18.15 3.87
CA TYR A 145 -4.82 17.86 3.89
C TYR A 145 -5.10 16.43 4.34
N LEU A 146 -4.46 15.46 3.70
CA LEU A 146 -4.66 14.03 3.96
C LEU A 146 -4.26 13.63 5.38
N SER A 147 -3.10 14.08 5.86
CA SER A 147 -2.60 13.74 7.21
C SER A 147 -3.46 14.31 8.36
N ARG A 148 -4.25 15.36 8.10
CA ARG A 148 -5.14 15.99 9.09
C ARG A 148 -6.56 15.42 9.13
N GLN A 149 -6.95 14.57 8.17
CA GLN A 149 -8.27 13.94 8.18
C GLN A 149 -8.27 12.74 9.14
N HIS A 150 -8.87 12.92 10.31
CA HIS A 150 -8.89 11.89 11.35
C HIS A 150 -9.64 10.61 10.92
N ASP A 151 -10.64 10.75 10.05
CA ASP A 151 -11.45 9.64 9.57
C ASP A 151 -10.81 8.87 8.41
N MET A 152 -9.79 9.41 7.74
CA MET A 152 -9.31 8.86 6.48
C MET A 152 -8.33 7.68 6.65
N PRO A 153 -8.43 6.59 5.85
CA PRO A 153 -7.54 5.45 5.96
C PRO A 153 -6.10 5.79 5.56
N LEU A 154 -5.14 5.52 6.45
CA LEU A 154 -3.71 5.65 6.15
C LEU A 154 -3.24 4.69 5.04
N SER A 155 -3.97 3.60 4.82
CA SER A 155 -3.72 2.59 3.80
C SER A 155 -4.43 2.86 2.46
N LEU A 156 -5.00 4.05 2.25
CA LEU A 156 -5.58 4.37 0.95
C LEU A 156 -4.51 4.32 -0.16
N ALA A 157 -4.94 4.01 -1.38
CA ALA A 157 -4.13 4.12 -2.59
C ALA A 157 -4.00 5.58 -3.00
N LEU A 158 -2.81 6.15 -2.91
CA LEU A 158 -2.51 7.45 -3.50
C LEU A 158 -1.98 7.19 -4.92
N VAL A 159 -2.55 7.84 -5.94
CA VAL A 159 -2.17 7.61 -7.34
C VAL A 159 -1.98 8.92 -8.09
N VAL A 160 -1.16 8.88 -9.15
CA VAL A 160 -0.99 10.00 -10.07
C VAL A 160 -1.75 9.72 -11.36
N SER A 161 -2.55 10.67 -11.81
CA SER A 161 -3.25 10.57 -13.09
C SER A 161 -2.31 10.86 -14.25
N ARG A 162 -2.40 10.01 -15.30
CA ARG A 162 -1.80 10.23 -16.62
C ARG A 162 -2.63 11.18 -17.50
N GLU A 163 -3.82 11.54 -17.05
CA GLU A 163 -4.71 12.49 -17.72
C GLU A 163 -4.38 13.94 -17.32
N ASP A 164 -4.95 14.90 -18.06
CA ASP A 164 -4.84 16.33 -17.73
C ASP A 164 -5.41 16.66 -16.34
N THR A 165 -6.48 15.96 -15.94
CA THR A 165 -7.14 16.10 -14.63
C THR A 165 -7.36 14.74 -14.01
N ALA A 166 -7.07 14.59 -12.72
CA ALA A 166 -7.38 13.39 -11.95
C ALA A 166 -8.89 13.11 -11.87
N ALA A 167 -9.73 14.14 -11.91
CA ALA A 167 -11.18 14.00 -11.96
C ALA A 167 -11.66 13.14 -13.16
N LYS A 168 -10.90 13.09 -14.25
CA LYS A 168 -11.22 12.24 -15.41
C LYS A 168 -11.21 10.76 -15.05
N LEU A 169 -10.32 10.31 -14.16
CA LEU A 169 -10.29 8.92 -13.71
C LEU A 169 -11.59 8.53 -13.02
N LEU A 170 -12.12 9.39 -12.13
CA LEU A 170 -13.40 9.14 -11.43
C LEU A 170 -14.63 9.23 -12.34
N LYS A 171 -14.49 9.85 -13.53
CA LYS A 171 -15.54 9.95 -14.54
C LYS A 171 -15.53 8.77 -15.51
N THR A 172 -14.48 7.95 -15.48
CA THR A 172 -14.40 6.75 -16.31
C THR A 172 -15.31 5.67 -15.74
N PRO A 173 -16.25 5.12 -16.53
CA PRO A 173 -17.11 4.04 -16.06
C PRO A 173 -16.27 2.82 -15.64
N PRO A 174 -16.53 2.23 -14.47
CA PRO A 174 -15.81 1.06 -14.02
C PRO A 174 -16.25 -0.19 -14.82
N VAL A 175 -15.36 -1.17 -14.93
CA VAL A 175 -15.59 -2.45 -15.63
C VAL A 175 -16.16 -3.48 -14.68
N THR A 176 -15.54 -3.65 -13.51
CA THR A 176 -15.89 -4.72 -12.56
C THR A 176 -16.51 -4.22 -11.26
N GLU A 177 -16.17 -3.00 -10.85
CA GLU A 177 -16.63 -2.41 -9.60
C GLU A 177 -17.85 -1.53 -9.79
N ILE A 178 -18.60 -1.30 -8.70
CA ILE A 178 -19.70 -0.32 -8.70
C ILE A 178 -19.15 1.11 -8.54
N LEU A 179 -18.06 1.24 -7.78
CA LEU A 179 -17.46 2.52 -7.41
C LEU A 179 -16.07 2.60 -8.02
N VAL A 180 -15.82 3.66 -8.79
CA VAL A 180 -14.58 3.88 -9.54
C VAL A 180 -13.38 4.00 -8.60
N GLY A 181 -13.57 4.58 -7.40
CA GLY A 181 -12.52 4.68 -6.39
C GLY A 181 -11.95 3.33 -5.96
N TYR A 182 -12.77 2.26 -5.95
CA TYR A 182 -12.31 0.90 -5.68
C TYR A 182 -11.56 0.32 -6.88
N GLU A 183 -12.05 0.53 -8.10
CA GLU A 183 -11.35 0.06 -9.30
C GLU A 183 -9.95 0.66 -9.40
N ILE A 184 -9.80 1.97 -9.18
CA ILE A 184 -8.50 2.64 -9.23
C ILE A 184 -7.54 2.05 -8.17
N ALA A 185 -8.02 1.75 -6.95
CA ALA A 185 -7.20 1.10 -5.92
C ALA A 185 -6.75 -0.31 -6.35
N MET A 186 -7.62 -1.05 -7.04
CA MET A 186 -7.32 -2.36 -7.59
C MET A 186 -6.29 -2.28 -8.74
N ARG A 187 -6.38 -1.27 -9.62
CA ARG A 187 -5.38 -1.02 -10.67
C ARG A 187 -4.03 -0.61 -10.09
N ALA A 188 -4.05 0.22 -9.05
CA ALA A 188 -2.85 0.67 -8.35
C ALA A 188 -2.06 -0.47 -7.69
N SER A 189 -2.74 -1.55 -7.30
CA SER A 189 -2.15 -2.75 -6.69
C SER A 189 -2.05 -3.93 -7.66
N GLU A 190 -2.32 -3.68 -8.95
CA GLU A 190 -2.33 -4.64 -10.05
C GLU A 190 -2.94 -5.98 -9.63
N GLU A 191 -4.23 -5.94 -9.30
CA GLU A 191 -5.01 -7.12 -8.92
C GLU A 191 -4.55 -7.80 -7.61
N GLY A 192 -3.91 -7.05 -6.71
CA GLY A 192 -3.47 -7.56 -5.40
C GLY A 192 -2.12 -8.27 -5.42
N GLN A 193 -1.40 -8.26 -6.54
CA GLN A 193 -0.03 -8.76 -6.70
C GLN A 193 1.05 -7.77 -6.21
N GLN A 194 0.63 -6.78 -5.41
CA GLN A 194 1.40 -5.63 -4.90
C GLN A 194 1.63 -4.52 -5.94
N GLY A 195 2.06 -4.78 -7.17
CA GLY A 195 2.25 -3.75 -8.20
C GLY A 195 3.04 -2.51 -7.70
N PRO A 196 2.88 -1.32 -8.32
CA PRO A 196 3.46 -0.08 -7.81
C PRO A 196 2.79 0.47 -6.55
N TYR A 197 1.91 -0.29 -5.90
CA TYR A 197 1.13 0.19 -4.76
C TYR A 197 2.04 0.70 -3.63
N MET A 198 1.80 1.95 -3.27
CA MET A 198 2.36 2.58 -2.10
C MET A 198 1.20 3.22 -1.30
N PRO A 199 0.91 2.72 -0.09
CA PRO A 199 -0.11 3.32 0.74
C PRO A 199 0.31 4.74 1.15
N PHE A 200 -0.68 5.61 1.40
CA PHE A 200 -0.42 7.00 1.77
C PHE A 200 0.60 7.16 2.90
N TYR A 201 0.52 6.36 3.97
CA TYR A 201 1.48 6.47 5.09
C TYR A 201 2.93 6.19 4.65
N GLN A 202 3.13 5.27 3.71
CA GLN A 202 4.47 4.93 3.22
C GLN A 202 5.02 6.06 2.35
N PHE A 203 4.20 6.58 1.43
CA PHE A 203 4.57 7.75 0.63
C PHE A 203 4.93 8.93 1.53
N TYR A 204 4.06 9.24 2.51
CA TYR A 204 4.29 10.32 3.47
C TYR A 204 5.60 10.12 4.24
N SER A 205 5.92 8.89 4.65
CA SER A 205 7.18 8.59 5.35
C SER A 205 8.39 8.77 4.45
N GLU A 206 8.35 8.29 3.20
CA GLU A 206 9.48 8.37 2.26
C GLU A 206 9.75 9.83 1.83
N VAL A 207 8.71 10.66 1.65
CA VAL A 207 8.89 12.11 1.40
C VAL A 207 9.68 12.81 2.51
N GLN A 208 9.59 12.34 3.76
CA GLN A 208 10.26 12.95 4.92
C GLN A 208 11.66 12.38 5.17
N GLU A 209 12.03 11.27 4.51
CA GLU A 209 13.26 10.54 4.77
C GLU A 209 14.33 10.93 3.74
N LYS A 210 15.42 11.58 4.18
CA LYS A 210 16.50 11.91 3.25
C LYS A 210 17.21 10.65 2.75
N GLY A 211 17.52 10.62 1.45
CA GLY A 211 18.26 9.53 0.83
C GLY A 211 17.38 8.38 0.32
N ILE A 212 16.06 8.57 0.29
CA ILE A 212 15.15 7.74 -0.47
C ILE A 212 14.08 8.63 -1.08
N ASP A 213 13.77 8.41 -2.34
CA ASP A 213 12.69 9.10 -3.02
C ASP A 213 11.47 8.19 -3.19
N PRO A 214 10.24 8.71 -3.03
CA PRO A 214 9.04 7.91 -3.19
C PRO A 214 8.62 7.76 -4.65
N TYR A 215 7.72 6.82 -4.88
CA TYR A 215 6.98 6.67 -6.12
C TYR A 215 5.50 6.41 -5.82
N LEU A 216 4.64 6.66 -6.81
CA LEU A 216 3.22 6.31 -6.74
C LEU A 216 2.79 5.58 -8.01
N PRO A 217 1.77 4.72 -7.96
CA PRO A 217 1.11 4.20 -9.16
C PRO A 217 0.65 5.34 -10.08
N ALA A 218 0.87 5.17 -11.38
CA ALA A 218 0.32 6.03 -12.41
C ALA A 218 -0.87 5.34 -13.09
N VAL A 219 -2.01 6.03 -13.16
CA VAL A 219 -3.27 5.46 -13.67
C VAL A 219 -3.84 6.35 -14.78
N ALA A 220 -4.36 5.72 -15.82
CA ALA A 220 -4.98 6.38 -16.98
C ALA A 220 -6.45 5.99 -17.15
N ALA A 221 -7.19 6.80 -17.91
CA ALA A 221 -8.52 6.45 -18.37
C ALA A 221 -8.44 5.63 -19.66
N GLY A 222 -9.00 4.43 -19.66
CA GLY A 222 -9.17 3.59 -20.86
C GLY A 222 -10.54 3.79 -21.51
N GLU A 223 -10.77 3.10 -22.64
CA GLU A 223 -12.09 3.03 -23.28
C GLU A 223 -13.10 2.28 -22.41
N GLU A 224 -12.64 1.22 -21.72
CA GLU A 224 -13.40 0.42 -20.78
C GLU A 224 -12.64 0.36 -19.45
N GLY A 225 -12.94 1.29 -18.53
CA GLY A 225 -12.33 1.36 -17.20
C GLY A 225 -11.00 2.08 -17.11
N THR A 226 -10.44 2.05 -15.91
CA THR A 226 -9.13 2.63 -15.60
C THR A 226 -7.99 1.63 -15.85
N LEU A 227 -6.81 2.12 -16.19
CA LEU A 227 -5.64 1.29 -16.55
C LEU A 227 -4.44 1.63 -15.67
N SER A 228 -3.70 0.62 -15.22
CA SER A 228 -2.33 0.83 -14.70
C SER A 228 -1.47 1.33 -15.87
N GLN A 229 -0.59 2.30 -15.60
CA GLN A 229 0.38 2.81 -16.58
C GLN A 229 1.71 3.10 -15.88
N GLY A 230 2.23 2.10 -15.17
CA GLY A 230 3.52 2.17 -14.47
C GLY A 230 3.51 3.06 -13.23
N ALA A 231 4.63 3.74 -12.97
CA ALA A 231 4.86 4.51 -11.75
C ALA A 231 5.26 5.96 -12.03
N ALA A 232 4.82 6.87 -11.16
CA ALA A 232 5.22 8.25 -11.08
C ALA A 232 6.36 8.40 -10.06
N LEU A 233 7.49 8.96 -10.48
CA LEU A 233 8.67 9.18 -9.64
C LEU A 233 8.64 10.57 -9.01
N PHE A 234 9.00 10.65 -7.74
CA PHE A 234 9.05 11.90 -7.01
C PHE A 234 10.46 12.21 -6.55
N GLN A 235 10.81 13.48 -6.50
CA GLN A 235 11.97 13.96 -5.76
C GLN A 235 11.42 14.80 -4.63
N GLU A 236 11.67 14.38 -3.39
CA GLU A 236 10.93 14.89 -2.22
C GLU A 236 9.40 14.76 -2.46
N SER A 237 8.67 15.87 -2.52
CA SER A 237 7.23 15.96 -2.73
C SER A 237 6.82 16.22 -4.20
N ARG A 238 7.77 16.29 -5.15
CA ARG A 238 7.52 16.78 -6.51
C ARG A 238 7.68 15.69 -7.55
N LEU A 239 6.70 15.58 -8.45
CA LEU A 239 6.75 14.66 -9.59
C LEU A 239 7.86 15.08 -10.57
N VAL A 240 8.81 14.18 -10.84
CA VAL A 240 9.91 14.42 -11.78
C VAL A 240 9.75 13.66 -13.11
N GLY A 241 9.03 12.55 -13.10
CA GLY A 241 8.88 11.73 -14.30
C GLY A 241 7.98 10.53 -14.10
N PHE A 242 7.86 9.73 -15.16
CA PHE A 242 7.11 8.49 -15.15
C PHE A 242 7.98 7.36 -15.67
N LEU A 243 7.81 6.19 -15.07
CA LEU A 243 8.25 4.91 -15.59
C LEU A 243 7.09 4.27 -16.36
N ASP A 244 7.40 3.55 -17.43
CA ASP A 244 6.44 2.63 -18.04
C ASP A 244 6.27 1.36 -17.20
N GLU A 245 5.45 0.41 -17.66
CA GLU A 245 5.15 -0.83 -16.92
C GLU A 245 6.40 -1.70 -16.73
N GLU A 246 7.23 -1.87 -17.76
CA GLU A 246 8.43 -2.71 -17.70
C GLU A 246 9.50 -2.11 -16.76
N GLU A 247 9.69 -0.79 -16.85
CA GLU A 247 10.55 -0.04 -15.95
C GLU A 247 10.04 -0.09 -14.51
N THR A 248 8.72 -0.04 -14.33
CA THR A 248 8.07 -0.14 -13.01
C THR A 248 8.27 -1.51 -12.40
N ASP A 249 8.05 -2.59 -13.16
CA ASP A 249 8.30 -3.96 -12.69
C ASP A 249 9.76 -4.15 -12.27
N THR A 250 10.68 -3.58 -13.05
CA THR A 250 12.12 -3.58 -12.74
C THR A 250 12.42 -2.81 -11.45
N LEU A 251 11.81 -1.63 -11.26
CA LEU A 251 11.91 -0.87 -10.02
C LEU A 251 11.41 -1.69 -8.82
N LEU A 252 10.29 -2.39 -8.97
CA LEU A 252 9.71 -3.20 -7.89
C LEU A 252 10.63 -4.35 -7.48
N MET A 253 11.19 -5.08 -8.45
CA MET A 253 12.19 -6.12 -8.17
C MET A 253 13.42 -5.54 -7.45
N LEU A 254 13.90 -4.36 -7.87
CA LEU A 254 14.99 -3.64 -7.19
C LEU A 254 14.56 -2.99 -5.86
N ARG A 255 13.26 -2.91 -5.55
CA ARG A 255 12.77 -2.58 -4.20
C ARG A 255 12.53 -3.83 -3.35
N GLY A 256 12.83 -5.03 -3.88
CA GLY A 256 12.52 -6.31 -3.24
C GLY A 256 11.01 -6.56 -3.11
N LYS A 257 10.20 -5.91 -3.96
CA LYS A 257 8.76 -6.10 -4.09
C LYS A 257 8.47 -7.00 -5.28
N LYS A 258 7.37 -7.74 -5.21
CA LYS A 258 6.92 -8.58 -6.31
C LYS A 258 6.21 -7.70 -7.36
N PRO A 259 6.68 -7.66 -8.61
CA PRO A 259 5.92 -7.10 -9.73
C PRO A 259 4.75 -8.02 -10.09
N SER A 260 3.80 -7.45 -10.80
CA SER A 260 2.60 -8.13 -11.26
C SER A 260 2.80 -8.83 -12.61
N GLY A 261 3.71 -8.30 -13.43
CA GLY A 261 3.94 -8.74 -14.79
C GLY A 261 4.70 -10.06 -14.94
N ALA A 262 4.50 -10.68 -16.10
CA ALA A 262 5.36 -11.75 -16.57
C ALA A 262 6.60 -11.16 -17.26
N ILE A 263 7.74 -11.83 -17.11
CA ILE A 263 8.99 -11.47 -17.77
C ILE A 263 9.09 -12.27 -19.06
N THR A 264 8.92 -11.62 -20.21
CA THR A 264 9.04 -12.28 -21.52
C THR A 264 10.37 -11.92 -22.17
N VAL A 265 11.18 -12.95 -22.45
CA VAL A 265 12.40 -12.83 -23.23
C VAL A 265 12.07 -13.09 -24.70
N LEU A 266 12.16 -12.03 -25.52
CA LEU A 266 11.88 -12.11 -26.96
C LEU A 266 13.06 -12.68 -27.73
N ARG A 267 12.82 -13.71 -28.54
CA ARG A 267 13.86 -14.44 -29.28
C ARG A 267 13.34 -14.86 -30.65
N SER A 268 14.27 -15.03 -31.59
CA SER A 268 13.91 -15.55 -32.91
C SER A 268 13.48 -17.02 -32.86
N GLN A 269 12.77 -17.50 -33.89
CA GLN A 269 12.42 -18.93 -34.01
C GLN A 269 13.66 -19.82 -34.12
N GLU A 270 14.74 -19.31 -34.73
CA GLU A 270 16.03 -20.03 -34.82
C GLU A 270 16.70 -20.21 -33.45
N GLU A 271 16.40 -19.31 -32.50
CA GLU A 271 16.86 -19.39 -31.11
C GLU A 271 15.91 -20.22 -30.23
N GLY A 272 14.83 -20.78 -30.79
CA GLY A 272 13.84 -21.56 -30.04
C GLY A 272 12.70 -20.71 -29.45
N GLY A 273 12.41 -19.56 -30.04
CA GLY A 273 11.23 -18.74 -29.78
C GLY A 273 11.18 -18.09 -28.40
N ASN A 274 10.09 -17.36 -28.14
CA ASN A 274 9.94 -16.59 -26.91
C ASN A 274 9.84 -17.49 -25.67
N VAL A 275 10.29 -16.96 -24.54
CA VAL A 275 10.14 -17.59 -23.24
C VAL A 275 9.53 -16.60 -22.26
N THR A 276 8.44 -17.00 -21.61
CA THR A 276 7.77 -16.17 -20.60
C THR A 276 7.94 -16.81 -19.23
N PHE A 277 8.41 -16.01 -18.28
CA PHE A 277 8.62 -16.36 -16.89
C PHE A 277 7.64 -15.60 -16.00
N THR A 278 7.15 -16.25 -14.95
CA THR A 278 6.47 -15.56 -13.84
C THR A 278 7.41 -15.51 -12.64
N LEU A 279 7.49 -14.36 -11.96
CA LEU A 279 8.28 -14.23 -10.75
C LEU A 279 7.56 -14.88 -9.56
N ASP A 280 8.22 -15.82 -8.89
CA ASP A 280 7.73 -16.39 -7.64
C ASP A 280 8.13 -15.50 -6.47
N THR A 281 9.43 -15.29 -6.30
CA THR A 281 10.01 -14.47 -5.24
C THR A 281 11.20 -13.65 -5.76
N CYS A 282 11.46 -12.50 -5.14
CA CYS A 282 12.72 -11.79 -5.32
C CYS A 282 13.23 -11.22 -3.99
N ARG A 283 14.54 -11.02 -3.94
CA ARG A 283 15.21 -10.36 -2.82
C ARG A 283 16.37 -9.53 -3.35
N LEU A 284 16.36 -8.24 -3.04
CA LEU A 284 17.51 -7.37 -3.24
C LEU A 284 18.37 -7.33 -1.97
N THR A 285 19.69 -7.38 -2.16
CA THR A 285 20.67 -6.90 -1.18
C THR A 285 21.36 -5.66 -1.75
N LEU A 286 21.26 -4.54 -1.05
CA LEU A 286 21.83 -3.25 -1.45
C LEU A 286 23.01 -2.90 -0.54
N HIS A 287 24.14 -2.54 -1.15
CA HIS A 287 25.31 -2.06 -0.44
C HIS A 287 25.87 -0.74 -0.99
N THR A 288 25.58 0.37 -0.32
CA THR A 288 26.10 1.70 -0.65
C THR A 288 27.23 2.11 0.30
N ALA A 289 28.29 2.70 -0.26
CA ALA A 289 29.42 3.27 0.47
C ALA A 289 29.99 4.50 -0.25
N LEU A 290 30.49 5.46 0.52
CA LEU A 290 31.36 6.54 0.05
C LEU A 290 32.82 6.09 0.18
N THR A 291 33.54 6.10 -0.94
CA THR A 291 34.97 5.74 -0.97
C THR A 291 35.83 6.85 -0.36
N PRO A 292 37.07 6.55 0.08
CA PRO A 292 38.02 7.58 0.54
C PRO A 292 38.32 8.68 -0.51
N GLN A 293 38.09 8.40 -1.79
CA GLN A 293 38.24 9.33 -2.91
C GLN A 293 37.02 10.23 -3.11
N GLY A 294 35.95 10.06 -2.31
CA GLY A 294 34.72 10.84 -2.38
C GLY A 294 33.72 10.37 -3.43
N GLN A 295 33.88 9.16 -3.98
CA GLN A 295 32.96 8.58 -4.96
C GLN A 295 31.95 7.66 -4.27
N VAL A 296 30.66 7.79 -4.61
CA VAL A 296 29.62 6.86 -4.15
C VAL A 296 29.67 5.58 -4.98
N GLN A 297 29.73 4.44 -4.31
CA GLN A 297 29.65 3.10 -4.92
C GLN A 297 28.44 2.37 -4.34
N GLY A 298 27.64 1.77 -5.22
CA GLY A 298 26.48 0.96 -4.88
C GLY A 298 26.61 -0.43 -5.50
N THR A 299 26.56 -1.48 -4.68
CA THR A 299 26.49 -2.88 -5.14
C THR A 299 25.07 -3.40 -4.89
N LEU A 300 24.41 -3.81 -5.97
CA LEU A 300 23.05 -4.34 -5.98
C LEU A 300 23.10 -5.82 -6.35
N SER A 301 22.69 -6.69 -5.43
CA SER A 301 22.58 -8.13 -5.69
C SER A 301 21.13 -8.56 -5.65
N LEU A 302 20.55 -8.80 -6.83
CA LEU A 302 19.18 -9.29 -6.99
C LEU A 302 19.19 -10.81 -7.11
N ARG A 303 18.45 -11.50 -6.25
CA ARG A 303 18.13 -12.92 -6.41
C ARG A 303 16.65 -13.06 -6.72
N ALA A 304 16.36 -13.77 -7.79
CA ALA A 304 15.00 -14.02 -8.27
C ALA A 304 14.75 -15.51 -8.46
N GLU A 305 13.58 -15.96 -8.02
CA GLU A 305 13.05 -17.29 -8.28
C GLU A 305 11.90 -17.14 -9.29
N VAL A 306 11.98 -17.89 -10.40
CA VAL A 306 11.04 -17.77 -11.52
C VAL A 306 10.47 -19.12 -11.94
N MET A 307 9.24 -19.09 -12.44
CA MET A 307 8.60 -20.23 -13.08
C MET A 307 8.49 -19.98 -14.58
N VAL A 308 8.79 -20.97 -15.41
CA VAL A 308 8.49 -20.91 -16.85
C VAL A 308 6.99 -21.07 -17.04
N SER A 309 6.36 -20.06 -17.63
CA SER A 309 4.91 -20.00 -17.87
C SER A 309 4.56 -20.35 -19.31
N GLU A 310 5.38 -19.92 -20.27
CA GLU A 310 5.21 -20.26 -21.68
C GLU A 310 6.57 -20.45 -22.36
N LEU A 311 6.62 -21.43 -23.26
CA LEU A 311 7.77 -21.74 -24.09
C LEU A 311 7.28 -21.99 -25.52
N GLU A 312 7.85 -21.29 -26.50
CA GLU A 312 7.49 -21.49 -27.90
C GLU A 312 8.32 -22.59 -28.60
N GLY A 313 9.58 -22.77 -28.22
CA GLY A 313 10.48 -23.77 -28.82
C GLY A 313 10.58 -25.10 -28.08
N ASP A 314 11.52 -25.95 -28.51
CA ASP A 314 11.71 -27.33 -28.08
C ASP A 314 12.91 -27.51 -27.13
N GLN A 315 13.16 -26.53 -26.26
CA GLN A 315 14.26 -26.59 -25.30
C GLN A 315 14.09 -27.79 -24.35
N PRO A 316 15.17 -28.55 -24.04
CA PRO A 316 15.11 -29.70 -23.15
C PRO A 316 14.96 -29.26 -21.69
N LEU A 317 13.73 -28.88 -21.32
CA LEU A 317 13.35 -28.36 -19.99
C LEU A 317 13.65 -29.36 -18.86
N LEU A 318 13.69 -30.66 -19.13
CA LEU A 318 14.00 -31.68 -18.12
C LEU A 318 15.50 -31.83 -17.83
N SER A 319 16.36 -31.20 -18.63
CA SER A 319 17.81 -31.31 -18.47
C SER A 319 18.35 -30.21 -17.57
N GLN A 320 19.37 -30.53 -16.77
CA GLN A 320 20.08 -29.54 -15.97
C GLN A 320 20.67 -28.42 -16.85
N GLU A 321 21.05 -28.75 -18.08
CA GLU A 321 21.59 -27.78 -19.03
C GLU A 321 20.49 -26.82 -19.55
N GLY A 322 19.31 -27.33 -19.88
CA GLY A 322 18.17 -26.50 -20.28
C GLY A 322 17.74 -25.53 -19.18
N HIS A 323 17.72 -25.98 -17.91
CA HIS A 323 17.46 -25.09 -16.77
C HIS A 323 18.51 -23.97 -16.67
N ARG A 324 19.81 -24.29 -16.78
CA ARG A 324 20.88 -23.27 -16.73
C ARG A 324 20.78 -22.27 -17.87
N GLN A 325 20.39 -22.73 -19.06
CA GLN A 325 20.17 -21.85 -20.20
C GLN A 325 19.02 -20.87 -19.93
N LEU A 326 17.89 -21.35 -19.41
CA LEU A 326 16.76 -20.50 -19.04
C LEU A 326 17.11 -19.51 -17.92
N GLU A 327 17.83 -19.96 -16.89
CA GLU A 327 18.33 -19.10 -15.82
C GLU A 327 19.24 -18.00 -16.36
N SER A 328 20.18 -18.36 -17.24
CA SER A 328 21.08 -17.40 -17.88
C SER A 328 20.34 -16.42 -18.79
N LEU A 329 19.33 -16.87 -19.53
CA LEU A 329 18.52 -16.02 -20.41
C LEU A 329 17.75 -14.98 -19.60
N CYS A 330 17.02 -15.42 -18.57
CA CYS A 330 16.26 -14.53 -17.70
C CYS A 330 17.18 -13.60 -16.89
N SER A 331 18.31 -14.11 -16.40
CA SER A 331 19.32 -13.31 -15.69
C SER A 331 19.91 -12.20 -16.58
N ALA A 332 20.22 -12.50 -17.84
CA ALA A 332 20.72 -11.51 -18.79
C ALA A 332 19.67 -10.42 -19.08
N GLU A 333 18.42 -10.82 -19.34
CA GLU A 333 17.31 -9.90 -19.58
C GLU A 333 17.10 -8.94 -18.39
N LEU A 334 16.99 -9.49 -17.18
CA LEU A 334 16.79 -8.69 -15.96
C LEU A 334 18.00 -7.80 -15.65
N THR A 335 19.22 -8.25 -15.96
CA THR A 335 20.43 -7.43 -15.82
C THR A 335 20.38 -6.23 -16.76
N GLN A 336 20.02 -6.46 -18.03
CA GLN A 336 19.91 -5.40 -19.03
C GLN A 336 18.84 -4.36 -18.63
N ARG A 337 17.62 -4.82 -18.28
CA ARG A 337 16.54 -3.94 -17.82
C ARG A 337 16.95 -3.13 -16.59
N GLY A 338 17.54 -3.80 -15.60
CA GLY A 338 18.00 -3.17 -14.37
C GLY A 338 19.08 -2.12 -14.61
N GLN A 339 20.08 -2.40 -15.45
CA GLN A 339 21.11 -1.44 -15.80
C GLN A 339 20.54 -0.23 -16.56
N ALA A 340 19.62 -0.45 -17.50
CA ALA A 340 18.96 0.62 -18.23
C ALA A 340 18.15 1.53 -17.28
N LEU A 341 17.38 0.93 -16.36
CA LEU A 341 16.63 1.68 -15.35
C LEU A 341 17.56 2.48 -14.45
N LEU A 342 18.64 1.88 -13.93
CA LEU A 342 19.61 2.58 -13.08
C LEU A 342 20.21 3.79 -13.81
N GLN A 343 20.58 3.64 -15.09
CA GLN A 343 21.06 4.76 -15.90
C GLN A 343 20.00 5.85 -16.06
N LYS A 344 18.74 5.48 -16.33
CA LYS A 344 17.62 6.42 -16.46
C LYS A 344 17.39 7.21 -15.17
N LEU A 345 17.34 6.51 -14.04
CA LEU A 345 17.20 7.12 -12.71
C LEU A 345 18.33 8.12 -12.42
N GLN A 346 19.58 7.79 -12.77
CA GLN A 346 20.74 8.65 -12.54
C GLN A 346 20.85 9.83 -13.51
N LYS A 347 20.54 9.64 -14.80
CA LYS A 347 20.88 10.61 -15.86
C LYS A 347 19.68 11.43 -16.33
N GLU A 348 18.49 10.85 -16.32
CA GLU A 348 17.27 11.53 -16.77
C GLU A 348 16.54 12.18 -15.60
N PHE A 349 16.37 11.45 -14.48
CA PHE A 349 15.54 11.92 -13.37
C PHE A 349 16.33 12.49 -12.19
N ALA A 350 17.58 12.07 -11.99
CA ALA A 350 18.36 12.35 -10.78
C ALA A 350 17.58 12.04 -9.49
N CYS A 351 16.87 10.90 -9.48
CA CYS A 351 15.97 10.46 -8.43
C CYS A 351 16.44 9.09 -7.90
N ASP A 352 16.49 8.94 -6.57
CA ASP A 352 16.93 7.72 -5.87
C ASP A 352 15.74 6.97 -5.26
N PRO A 353 14.89 6.32 -6.08
CA PRO A 353 13.77 5.58 -5.55
C PRO A 353 14.22 4.28 -4.87
N LEU A 354 15.48 3.85 -4.98
CA LEU A 354 15.98 2.60 -4.40
C LEU A 354 16.46 2.77 -2.95
N GLY A 355 16.74 3.99 -2.53
CA GLY A 355 17.17 4.30 -1.17
C GLY A 355 18.67 4.07 -0.95
N LEU A 356 19.50 4.36 -1.95
CA LEU A 356 20.97 4.28 -1.82
C LEU A 356 21.47 5.25 -0.75
N GLY A 357 20.92 6.45 -0.71
CA GLY A 357 21.29 7.46 0.29
C GLY A 357 20.89 7.04 1.71
N LEU A 358 19.72 6.41 1.85
CA LEU A 358 19.21 5.87 3.10
C LEU A 358 20.05 4.67 3.58
N ASP A 359 20.51 3.83 2.67
CA ASP A 359 21.42 2.74 2.99
C ASP A 359 22.81 3.29 3.41
N LEU A 360 23.32 4.31 2.71
CA LEU A 360 24.56 5.00 3.07
C LEU A 360 24.45 5.68 4.45
N SER A 361 23.34 6.37 4.73
CA SER A 361 23.13 7.06 6.01
C SER A 361 23.17 6.10 7.21
N ARG A 362 22.71 4.87 7.02
CA ARG A 362 22.74 3.81 8.04
C ARG A 362 24.14 3.23 8.26
N ARG A 363 25.00 3.22 7.23
CA ARG A 363 26.33 2.60 7.31
C ARG A 363 27.46 3.57 7.59
N GLN A 364 27.41 4.74 6.99
CA GLN A 364 28.41 5.80 7.08
C GLN A 364 27.73 7.13 7.43
N PRO A 365 27.16 7.25 8.65
CA PRO A 365 26.36 8.41 9.04
C PRO A 365 27.16 9.72 9.06
N THR A 366 28.45 9.65 9.39
CA THR A 366 29.33 10.84 9.45
C THR A 366 29.58 11.41 8.06
N GLU A 367 29.83 10.54 7.09
CA GLU A 367 30.05 10.87 5.69
C GLU A 367 28.74 11.32 5.03
N TRP A 368 27.63 10.63 5.33
CA TRP A 368 26.30 11.02 4.87
C TRP A 368 25.95 12.45 5.26
N GLU A 369 26.24 12.86 6.51
CA GLU A 369 25.97 14.22 6.99
C GLU A 369 26.65 15.30 6.14
N GLN A 370 27.78 14.98 5.51
CA GLN A 370 28.53 15.92 4.67
C GLN A 370 27.95 16.07 3.26
N ILE A 371 27.28 15.02 2.73
CA ILE A 371 26.84 14.97 1.34
C ILE A 371 25.32 15.02 1.17
N LYS A 372 24.54 14.80 2.24
CA LYS A 372 23.07 14.64 2.18
C LYS A 372 22.34 15.79 1.47
N ASP A 373 22.82 17.02 1.61
CA ASP A 373 22.17 18.20 1.02
C ASP A 373 22.51 18.37 -0.48
N GLN A 374 23.50 17.61 -0.98
CA GLN A 374 23.87 17.54 -2.38
C GLN A 374 23.66 16.12 -2.95
N TRP A 375 22.86 15.29 -2.26
CA TRP A 375 22.74 13.87 -2.53
C TRP A 375 22.47 13.56 -4.01
N TYR A 376 21.55 14.29 -4.66
CA TYR A 376 21.20 14.09 -6.06
C TYR A 376 22.39 14.26 -7.03
N THR A 377 23.36 15.13 -6.70
CA THR A 377 24.59 15.29 -7.49
C THR A 377 25.50 14.06 -7.34
N PHE A 378 25.65 13.57 -6.11
CA PHE A 378 26.42 12.35 -5.83
C PHE A 378 25.76 11.11 -6.44
N PHE A 379 24.45 10.96 -6.29
CA PHE A 379 23.66 9.86 -6.86
C PHE A 379 23.80 9.80 -8.39
N SER A 380 23.68 10.94 -9.07
CA SER A 380 23.81 11.03 -10.53
C SER A 380 25.19 10.58 -11.06
N GLN A 381 26.22 10.57 -10.21
CA GLN A 381 27.59 10.18 -10.53
C GLN A 381 28.01 8.87 -9.85
N ALA A 382 27.11 8.24 -9.09
CA ALA A 382 27.41 7.02 -8.36
C ALA A 382 27.77 5.88 -9.32
N ASP A 383 28.73 5.06 -8.92
CA ASP A 383 29.11 3.85 -9.63
C ASP A 383 28.26 2.69 -9.11
N LEU A 384 27.33 2.22 -9.95
CA LEU A 384 26.32 1.23 -9.56
C LEU A 384 26.59 -0.09 -10.28
N ASP A 385 26.89 -1.12 -9.50
CA ASP A 385 27.11 -2.48 -9.98
C ASP A 385 25.89 -3.35 -9.64
N LEU A 386 25.23 -3.87 -10.67
CA LEU A 386 24.08 -4.75 -10.55
C LEU A 386 24.44 -6.18 -10.97
N SER A 387 24.28 -7.11 -10.03
CA SER A 387 24.38 -8.55 -10.27
C SER A 387 23.02 -9.22 -10.07
N VAL A 388 22.51 -9.89 -11.11
CA VAL A 388 21.25 -10.63 -11.06
C VAL A 388 21.48 -12.13 -11.12
N GLN A 389 20.94 -12.86 -10.14
CA GLN A 389 20.93 -14.31 -10.09
C GLN A 389 19.49 -14.81 -10.20
N VAL A 390 19.25 -15.70 -11.16
CA VAL A 390 17.93 -16.30 -11.39
C VAL A 390 18.01 -17.78 -11.10
N GLN A 391 17.00 -18.30 -10.42
CA GLN A 391 16.77 -19.72 -10.25
C GLN A 391 15.40 -20.10 -10.82
N VAL A 392 15.36 -21.13 -11.68
CA VAL A 392 14.09 -21.65 -12.19
C VAL A 392 13.52 -22.68 -11.19
N THR A 393 12.33 -22.42 -10.67
CA THR A 393 11.65 -23.25 -9.65
C THR A 393 10.72 -24.30 -10.27
N GLY A 394 10.24 -24.08 -11.49
CA GLY A 394 9.37 -25.02 -12.19
C GLY A 394 8.95 -24.55 -13.59
N THR A 395 8.22 -25.41 -14.32
CA THR A 395 7.74 -25.16 -15.68
C THR A 395 6.23 -25.39 -15.81
N GLY A 396 5.47 -25.16 -14.74
CA GLY A 396 4.05 -25.48 -14.67
C GLY A 396 3.74 -26.98 -14.52
N ARG A 397 2.52 -27.40 -14.89
CA ARG A 397 2.03 -28.79 -14.71
C ARG A 397 2.58 -29.80 -15.72
N MET A 398 3.05 -29.31 -16.87
CA MET A 398 3.52 -30.13 -17.98
C MET A 398 4.92 -29.67 -18.37
N TYR A 399 5.83 -30.62 -18.61
CA TYR A 399 7.24 -30.34 -18.89
C TYR A 399 7.55 -30.08 -20.36
N LEU A 400 6.59 -30.28 -21.26
CA LEU A 400 6.75 -30.07 -22.70
C LEU A 400 5.58 -29.22 -23.20
N PRO A 401 5.82 -28.21 -24.06
CA PRO A 401 4.75 -27.51 -24.74
C PRO A 401 3.93 -28.51 -25.58
N ALA A 402 2.62 -28.27 -25.69
CA ALA A 402 1.81 -29.02 -26.65
C ALA A 402 2.38 -28.80 -28.05
N ALA A 403 2.58 -29.87 -28.83
CA ALA A 403 3.10 -29.76 -30.17
C ALA A 403 2.24 -28.76 -30.97
N ARG A 404 2.82 -27.61 -31.32
CA ARG A 404 2.21 -26.67 -32.26
C ARG A 404 2.30 -27.33 -33.64
N ALA A 405 1.15 -27.73 -34.19
CA ALA A 405 1.11 -28.31 -35.53
C ALA A 405 1.63 -27.25 -36.52
N ASN A 406 2.67 -27.62 -37.28
CA ASN A 406 3.22 -26.80 -38.37
C ASN A 406 2.17 -26.47 -39.44
#